data_AF-A0A661Y6P8-F1
#
_entry.id   AF-A0A661Y6P8-F1
#
_cell.length_a   1.000
_cell.length_b   1.000
_cell.length_c   1.000
_cell.angle_alpha   90.00
_cell.angle_beta   90.00
_cell.angle_gamma   90.00
#
_symmetry.space_group_name_H-M   'P 1'
#
loop_
_entity.id
_entity.type
_entity.pdbx_description
1 polymer ?
#
loop_
_entity_poly.entity_id
_entity_poly.type
_entity_poly.pdbx_seq_one_letter_code
_entity_poly.pdbx_strand_id
1 'polypeptide(L)'
;MAKWAMVIDHQKCVGCGGCIIACKNENNLPEGIAWSNKITETSGIFPNVRYHYIPTLCNHCDRAPCVRRCPTTAMHKRDDGITMHDPNKCIGCKACIINCPYGVIYFNWRKPHAEWRGKDAVIKGGTTAPEDMANLVKGDTIPYFNPEREATLDAIRPKGVVEKCTFCDHRIKEGLLPYCVESCPADARIFGDLDNPNSEVSKLLGKFKPYRLKENLGTQPKVFYIRSFNPGTYIQTKGGNK
;
A
#
# COMPACT_ATOMS: atom_id res chain seq x y z
N MET A 1 18.31 -15.08 -5.11
CA MET A 1 17.82 -13.88 -4.39
C MET A 1 16.43 -14.17 -3.88
N ALA A 2 16.05 -13.61 -2.73
CA ALA A 2 14.71 -13.79 -2.16
C ALA A 2 13.63 -13.33 -3.15
N LYS A 3 12.49 -14.03 -3.19
CA LYS A 3 11.29 -13.61 -3.92
C LYS A 3 10.24 -13.13 -2.94
N TRP A 4 10.19 -11.82 -2.75
CA TRP A 4 9.32 -11.22 -1.74
C TRP A 4 7.83 -11.37 -2.08
N ALA A 5 7.06 -11.79 -1.08
CA ALA A 5 5.61 -11.92 -1.15
C ALA A 5 4.96 -11.49 0.18
N MET A 6 3.66 -11.21 0.11
CA MET A 6 2.83 -10.88 1.27
C MET A 6 1.62 -11.81 1.34
N VAL A 7 1.34 -12.35 2.52
CA VAL A 7 0.10 -13.04 2.84
C VAL A 7 -0.73 -12.13 3.74
N ILE A 8 -2.01 -11.95 3.40
CA ILE A 8 -2.98 -11.20 4.19
C ILE A 8 -4.06 -12.17 4.68
N ASP A 9 -4.14 -12.30 5.98
CA ASP A 9 -5.07 -13.15 6.66
C ASP A 9 -6.36 -12.40 7.00
N HIS A 10 -7.42 -12.70 6.27
CA HIS A 10 -8.68 -11.99 6.44
C HIS A 10 -9.40 -12.30 7.74
N GLN A 11 -9.19 -13.48 8.34
CA GLN A 11 -9.85 -13.81 9.61
C GLN A 11 -9.23 -13.05 10.79
N LYS A 12 -7.95 -12.70 10.70
CA LYS A 12 -7.28 -11.81 11.66
C LYS A 12 -7.56 -10.33 11.40
N CYS A 13 -7.77 -9.96 10.14
CA CYS A 13 -7.97 -8.57 9.78
C CYS A 13 -9.28 -8.03 10.40
N VAL A 14 -9.19 -6.91 11.12
CA VAL A 14 -10.35 -6.22 11.71
C VAL A 14 -10.79 -4.98 10.93
N GLY A 15 -10.17 -4.73 9.77
CA GLY A 15 -10.54 -3.59 8.90
C GLY A 15 -10.25 -2.20 9.49
N CYS A 16 -9.32 -2.07 10.44
CA CYS A 16 -9.06 -0.81 11.15
C CYS A 16 -8.36 0.27 10.30
N GLY A 17 -7.76 -0.09 9.16
CA GLY A 17 -7.01 0.87 8.33
C GLY A 17 -5.64 1.31 8.89
N GLY A 18 -5.16 0.74 10.01
CA GLY A 18 -3.85 1.08 10.57
C GLY A 18 -2.70 0.92 9.57
N CYS A 19 -2.75 -0.12 8.72
CA CYS A 19 -1.78 -0.34 7.66
C CYS A 19 -1.80 0.71 6.53
N ILE A 20 -2.88 1.49 6.40
CA ILE A 20 -2.99 2.62 5.47
C ILE A 20 -2.26 3.83 6.06
N ILE A 21 -2.54 4.14 7.33
CA ILE A 21 -1.94 5.25 8.08
C ILE A 21 -0.43 5.04 8.23
N ALA A 22 -0.02 3.83 8.62
CA ALA A 22 1.37 3.44 8.71
C ALA A 22 2.09 3.67 7.38
N CYS A 23 1.52 3.22 6.26
CA CYS A 23 2.12 3.41 4.95
C CYS A 23 2.24 4.89 4.56
N LYS A 24 1.26 5.73 4.94
CA LYS A 24 1.32 7.19 4.75
C LYS A 24 2.48 7.82 5.51
N ASN A 25 2.61 7.50 6.80
CA ASN A 25 3.67 8.01 7.66
C ASN A 25 5.05 7.55 7.16
N GLU A 26 5.23 6.24 6.95
CA GLU A 26 6.52 5.65 6.56
C GLU A 26 7.06 6.16 5.22
N ASN A 27 6.16 6.46 4.26
CA ASN A 27 6.57 6.80 2.90
C ASN A 27 6.29 8.27 2.54
N ASN A 28 6.01 9.13 3.54
CA ASN A 28 5.75 10.56 3.34
C ASN A 28 4.67 10.85 2.30
N LEU A 29 3.61 10.05 2.25
CA LEU A 29 2.58 10.16 1.21
C LEU A 29 1.75 11.45 1.43
N PRO A 30 1.50 12.26 0.39
CA PRO A 30 0.64 13.43 0.52
C PRO A 30 -0.83 13.04 0.72
N GLU A 31 -1.64 14.04 1.07
CA GLU A 31 -3.09 13.89 1.08
C GLU A 31 -3.63 13.40 -0.27
N GLY A 32 -4.69 12.59 -0.22
CA GLY A 32 -5.28 11.95 -1.41
C GLY A 32 -4.49 10.77 -2.00
N ILE A 33 -3.24 10.52 -1.58
CA ILE A 33 -2.44 9.37 -2.04
C ILE A 33 -2.34 8.30 -0.96
N ALA A 34 -2.62 7.04 -1.33
CA ALA A 34 -2.67 5.91 -0.40
C ALA A 34 -2.11 4.62 -1.03
N TRP A 35 -0.81 4.36 -0.87
CA TRP A 35 -0.15 3.16 -1.43
C TRP A 35 -0.66 1.84 -0.85
N SER A 36 -1.02 1.85 0.42
CA SER A 36 -1.84 0.83 1.09
C SER A 36 -3.26 1.38 1.17
N ASN A 37 -4.26 0.61 0.77
CA ASN A 37 -5.65 1.01 0.74
C ASN A 37 -6.57 -0.19 1.07
N LYS A 38 -7.85 -0.09 0.70
CA LYS A 38 -8.87 -1.12 0.95
C LYS A 38 -9.89 -1.16 -0.19
N ILE A 39 -10.49 -2.34 -0.36
CA ILE A 39 -11.78 -2.51 -1.04
C ILE A 39 -12.79 -2.89 0.03
N THR A 40 -13.93 -2.21 0.04
CA THR A 40 -15.03 -2.50 0.95
C THR A 40 -16.26 -2.87 0.14
N GLU A 41 -16.94 -3.94 0.52
CA GLU A 41 -18.13 -4.43 -0.16
C GLU A 41 -19.18 -4.80 0.89
N THR A 42 -20.39 -4.30 0.73
CA THR A 42 -21.54 -4.69 1.53
C THR A 42 -22.48 -5.49 0.66
N SER A 43 -22.81 -6.70 1.08
CA SER A 43 -23.68 -7.62 0.33
C SER A 43 -24.78 -8.19 1.23
N GLY A 44 -25.82 -8.74 0.60
CA GLY A 44 -27.00 -9.27 1.30
C GLY A 44 -28.12 -8.24 1.46
N ILE A 45 -29.22 -8.69 2.08
CA ILE A 45 -30.44 -7.90 2.27
C ILE A 45 -30.70 -7.83 3.77
N PHE A 46 -31.02 -6.65 4.30
CA PHE A 46 -31.39 -6.48 5.70
C PHE A 46 -32.48 -7.48 6.12
N PRO A 47 -32.37 -8.15 7.27
CA PRO A 47 -31.32 -8.01 8.30
C PRO A 47 -30.04 -8.83 8.07
N ASN A 48 -29.96 -9.62 7.02
CA ASN A 48 -28.85 -10.55 6.73
C ASN A 48 -27.80 -9.91 5.81
N VAL A 49 -27.09 -8.91 6.33
CA VAL A 49 -26.06 -8.15 5.61
C VAL A 49 -24.66 -8.64 6.00
N ARG A 50 -23.73 -8.67 5.03
CA ARG A 50 -22.30 -8.93 5.26
C ARG A 50 -21.48 -7.74 4.77
N TYR A 51 -20.48 -7.37 5.55
CA TYR A 51 -19.50 -6.35 5.20
C TYR A 51 -18.13 -7.00 5.02
N HIS A 52 -17.48 -6.74 3.90
CA HIS A 52 -16.15 -7.25 3.58
C HIS A 52 -15.16 -6.10 3.54
N TYR A 53 -14.01 -6.30 4.19
CA TYR A 53 -12.87 -5.40 4.11
C TYR A 53 -11.68 -6.18 3.56
N ILE A 54 -11.17 -5.76 2.40
CA ILE A 54 -10.01 -6.38 1.74
C ILE A 54 -8.90 -5.34 1.70
N PRO A 55 -7.84 -5.44 2.52
CA PRO A 55 -6.70 -4.55 2.43
C PRO A 55 -6.00 -4.72 1.07
N THR A 56 -5.70 -3.62 0.39
CA THR A 56 -5.05 -3.62 -0.93
C THR A 56 -3.75 -2.84 -0.93
N LEU A 57 -2.84 -3.21 -1.81
CA LEU A 57 -1.59 -2.51 -2.09
C LEU A 57 -1.05 -2.93 -3.46
N CYS A 58 0.13 -2.46 -3.85
CA CYS A 58 0.79 -3.00 -5.05
C CYS A 58 1.04 -4.50 -4.90
N ASN A 59 0.69 -5.26 -5.94
CA ASN A 59 0.83 -6.70 -5.95
C ASN A 59 2.23 -7.20 -6.33
N HIS A 60 3.16 -6.31 -6.69
CA HIS A 60 4.52 -6.63 -7.15
C HIS A 60 4.57 -7.81 -8.17
N CYS A 61 3.59 -7.81 -9.07
CA CYS A 61 3.29 -8.83 -10.07
C CYS A 61 4.56 -9.35 -10.79
N ASP A 62 4.68 -10.66 -11.02
CA ASP A 62 5.77 -11.19 -11.86
C ASP A 62 5.63 -10.69 -13.30
N ARG A 63 4.41 -10.78 -13.85
CA ARG A 63 4.06 -10.25 -15.17
C ARG A 63 3.43 -8.87 -15.04
N ALA A 64 4.20 -7.90 -14.56
CA ALA A 64 3.75 -6.53 -14.30
C ALA A 64 3.47 -5.72 -15.59
N PRO A 65 2.20 -5.43 -15.94
CA PRO A 65 1.90 -4.66 -17.15
C PRO A 65 2.35 -3.20 -17.04
N CYS A 66 2.39 -2.66 -15.82
CA CYS A 66 2.89 -1.30 -15.54
C CYS A 66 4.37 -1.12 -15.87
N VAL A 67 5.18 -2.19 -15.76
CA VAL A 67 6.59 -2.21 -16.19
C VAL A 67 6.65 -2.32 -17.70
N ARG A 68 5.95 -3.30 -18.28
CA ARG A 68 5.96 -3.55 -19.74
C ARG A 68 5.55 -2.34 -20.57
N ARG A 69 4.64 -1.51 -20.05
CA ARG A 69 4.12 -0.34 -20.78
C ARG A 69 4.84 0.97 -20.48
N CYS A 70 5.82 0.99 -19.58
CA CYS A 70 6.55 2.21 -19.29
C CYS A 70 7.53 2.55 -20.43
N PRO A 71 7.37 3.69 -21.13
CA PRO A 71 8.18 4.00 -22.30
C PRO A 71 9.62 4.41 -21.96
N THR A 72 9.86 4.85 -20.72
CA THR A 72 11.17 5.37 -20.28
C THR A 72 11.91 4.44 -19.33
N THR A 73 11.38 3.24 -19.08
CA THR A 73 11.89 2.28 -18.08
C THR A 73 11.91 2.81 -16.64
N ALA A 74 11.19 3.91 -16.34
CA ALA A 74 11.00 4.39 -14.97
C ALA A 74 10.40 3.30 -14.07
N MET A 75 9.36 2.60 -14.54
CA MET A 75 8.89 1.37 -13.90
C MET A 75 9.79 0.21 -14.30
N HIS A 76 10.33 -0.50 -13.32
CA HIS A 76 11.23 -1.64 -13.54
C HIS A 76 11.02 -2.72 -12.48
N LYS A 77 11.57 -3.92 -12.71
CA LYS A 77 11.63 -5.01 -11.72
C LYS A 77 13.04 -5.07 -11.16
N ARG A 78 13.16 -5.13 -9.84
CA ARG A 78 14.38 -5.58 -9.16
C ARG A 78 14.52 -7.10 -9.29
N ASP A 79 15.73 -7.59 -9.08
CA ASP A 79 16.04 -9.01 -9.17
C ASP A 79 15.37 -9.86 -8.07
N ASP A 80 15.04 -9.24 -6.93
CA ASP A 80 14.26 -9.83 -5.82
C ASP A 80 12.73 -9.82 -6.07
N GLY A 81 12.31 -9.40 -7.27
CA GLY A 81 10.92 -9.38 -7.68
C GLY A 81 10.15 -8.12 -7.27
N ILE A 82 10.73 -7.17 -6.55
CA ILE A 82 10.02 -5.92 -6.23
C ILE A 82 9.90 -5.06 -7.51
N THR A 83 8.67 -4.78 -7.94
CA THR A 83 8.42 -3.72 -8.93
C THR A 83 8.75 -2.36 -8.33
N MET A 84 9.64 -1.60 -8.95
CA MET A 84 10.10 -0.28 -8.50
C MET A 84 9.78 0.82 -9.52
N HIS A 85 9.98 2.06 -9.10
CA HIS A 85 9.75 3.26 -9.90
C HIS A 85 10.90 4.24 -9.67
N ASP A 86 11.49 4.74 -10.75
CA ASP A 86 12.51 5.78 -10.75
C ASP A 86 11.87 7.14 -11.15
N PRO A 87 11.72 8.09 -10.20
CA PRO A 87 11.14 9.41 -10.48
C PRO A 87 11.88 10.21 -11.54
N ASN A 88 13.21 10.08 -11.63
CA ASN A 88 14.04 10.85 -12.55
C ASN A 88 13.82 10.47 -14.01
N LYS A 89 13.39 9.22 -14.26
CA LYS A 89 13.02 8.73 -15.60
C LYS A 89 11.53 8.91 -15.91
N CYS A 90 10.73 9.34 -14.93
CA CYS A 90 9.29 9.37 -15.07
C CYS A 90 8.83 10.65 -15.80
N ILE A 91 8.38 10.48 -17.05
CA ILE A 91 7.83 11.58 -17.85
C ILE A 91 6.34 11.85 -17.61
N GLY A 92 5.73 11.24 -16.59
CA GLY A 92 4.35 11.52 -16.23
C GLY A 92 3.27 11.07 -17.24
N CYS A 93 3.59 10.15 -18.16
CA CYS A 93 2.67 9.72 -19.22
C CYS A 93 1.46 8.90 -18.73
N LYS A 94 1.47 8.43 -17.47
CA LYS A 94 0.39 7.65 -16.82
C LYS A 94 0.07 6.30 -17.48
N ALA A 95 0.84 5.85 -18.46
CA ALA A 95 0.62 4.57 -19.10
C ALA A 95 0.64 3.39 -18.10
N CYS A 96 1.50 3.47 -17.09
CA CYS A 96 1.55 2.48 -16.00
C CYS A 96 0.27 2.43 -15.16
N ILE A 97 -0.41 3.57 -14.94
CA ILE A 97 -1.69 3.65 -14.22
C ILE A 97 -2.77 2.93 -15.04
N ILE A 98 -2.89 3.28 -16.32
CA ILE A 98 -3.89 2.70 -17.23
C ILE A 98 -3.75 1.17 -17.33
N ASN A 99 -2.51 0.68 -17.30
CA ASN A 99 -2.22 -0.75 -17.48
C ASN A 99 -2.21 -1.54 -16.16
N CYS A 100 -2.28 -0.87 -15.01
CA CYS A 100 -2.37 -1.56 -13.73
C CYS A 100 -3.82 -1.95 -13.44
N PRO A 101 -4.18 -3.24 -13.40
CA PRO A 101 -5.57 -3.65 -13.23
C PRO A 101 -6.10 -3.45 -11.80
N TYR A 102 -5.23 -3.00 -10.88
CA TYR A 102 -5.51 -2.87 -9.45
C TYR A 102 -5.79 -1.45 -8.99
N GLY A 103 -5.51 -0.42 -9.81
CA GLY A 103 -5.71 0.98 -9.40
C GLY A 103 -4.83 1.42 -8.23
N VAL A 104 -3.62 0.87 -8.10
CA VAL A 104 -2.69 1.07 -6.96
C VAL A 104 -1.48 1.96 -7.29
N ILE A 105 -1.56 2.70 -8.40
CA ILE A 105 -0.55 3.66 -8.84
C ILE A 105 -1.21 5.03 -8.88
N TYR A 106 -0.59 5.99 -8.19
CA TYR A 106 -1.08 7.35 -8.02
C TYR A 106 -0.23 8.31 -8.83
N PHE A 107 -0.79 9.47 -9.20
CA PHE A 107 -0.08 10.52 -9.92
C PHE A 107 -0.02 11.80 -9.07
N ASN A 108 1.16 12.41 -8.99
CA ASN A 108 1.35 13.67 -8.29
C ASN A 108 0.91 14.85 -9.16
N TRP A 109 -0.39 15.18 -9.10
CA TRP A 109 -0.99 16.28 -9.86
C TRP A 109 -0.51 17.66 -9.44
N ARG A 110 -0.21 17.83 -8.15
CA ARG A 110 0.26 19.07 -7.53
C ARG A 110 1.61 18.80 -6.85
N LYS A 111 2.31 19.85 -6.45
CA LYS A 111 3.49 19.71 -5.60
C LYS A 111 3.03 19.07 -4.28
N PRO A 112 3.55 17.90 -3.86
CA PRO A 112 3.08 17.23 -2.64
C PRO A 112 3.20 18.10 -1.40
N HIS A 113 2.29 17.89 -0.44
CA HIS A 113 2.25 18.59 0.84
C HIS A 113 2.08 20.12 0.69
N ALA A 114 1.15 20.54 -0.17
CA ALA A 114 0.89 21.97 -0.42
C ALA A 114 0.30 22.66 0.82
N GLU A 115 -0.49 21.91 1.59
CA GLU A 115 -1.11 22.30 2.85
C GLU A 115 -0.11 22.74 3.93
N TRP A 116 1.11 22.19 3.90
CA TRP A 116 2.18 22.53 4.85
C TRP A 116 3.02 23.75 4.45
N ARG A 117 2.72 24.36 3.30
CA ARG A 117 3.39 25.60 2.84
C ARG A 117 2.58 26.87 3.15
N GLY A 118 1.52 26.73 3.95
CA GLY A 118 0.72 27.85 4.42
C GLY A 118 1.48 28.70 5.42
N LYS A 119 1.42 30.02 5.27
CA LYS A 119 2.07 31.02 6.14
C LYS A 119 1.12 31.64 7.16
N ASP A 120 -0.17 31.36 7.04
CA ASP A 120 -1.18 31.96 7.88
C ASP A 120 -1.50 31.07 9.08
N ALA A 121 -1.39 31.65 10.27
CA ALA A 121 -1.96 31.09 11.49
C ALA A 121 -3.47 31.36 11.52
N VAL A 122 -4.26 30.39 12.00
CA VAL A 122 -5.72 30.54 12.18
C VAL A 122 -6.03 31.68 13.16
N ILE A 123 -5.29 31.75 14.26
CA ILE A 123 -5.34 32.85 15.23
C ILE A 123 -3.95 33.50 15.27
N LYS A 124 -3.83 34.72 14.71
CA LYS A 124 -2.57 35.48 14.69
C LYS A 124 -2.07 35.70 16.12
N GLY A 125 -0.84 35.27 16.39
CA GLY A 125 -0.22 35.33 17.73
C GLY A 125 -0.71 34.27 18.73
N GLY A 126 -1.66 33.40 18.34
CA GLY A 126 -2.17 32.32 19.19
C GLY A 126 -1.82 30.91 18.69
N THR A 127 -2.00 30.67 17.39
CA THR A 127 -1.67 29.38 16.74
C THR A 127 -0.46 29.53 15.82
N THR A 128 0.18 28.40 15.46
CA THR A 128 1.29 28.38 14.49
C THR A 128 0.78 28.30 13.05
N ALA A 129 1.56 28.81 12.09
CA ALA A 129 1.33 28.52 10.68
C ALA A 129 1.85 27.10 10.34
N PRO A 130 1.29 26.43 9.31
CA PRO A 130 1.78 25.12 8.88
C PRO A 130 3.27 25.10 8.54
N GLU A 131 3.77 26.11 7.80
CA GLU A 131 5.18 26.21 7.42
C GLU A 131 6.08 26.36 8.65
N ASP A 132 5.68 27.21 9.60
CA ASP A 132 6.41 27.40 10.86
C ASP A 132 6.49 26.10 11.68
N MET A 133 5.42 25.30 11.67
CA MET A 133 5.40 24.01 12.35
C MET A 133 6.37 22.99 11.71
N ALA A 134 6.42 22.91 10.38
CA ALA A 134 7.35 22.05 9.68
C ALA A 134 8.81 22.44 9.98
N ASN A 135 9.10 23.75 9.94
CA ASN A 135 10.41 24.31 10.26
C ASN A 135 10.81 24.05 11.72
N LEU A 136 9.88 24.20 12.67
CA LEU A 136 10.12 24.03 14.11
C LEU A 136 10.66 22.63 14.44
N VAL A 137 10.10 21.59 13.81
CA VAL A 137 10.52 20.20 14.04
C VAL A 137 11.65 19.77 13.11
N LYS A 138 12.21 20.70 12.33
CA LYS A 138 13.26 20.44 11.32
C LYS A 138 12.84 19.37 10.31
N GLY A 139 11.54 19.28 10.02
CA GLY A 139 11.04 18.49 8.90
C GLY A 139 11.34 19.22 7.60
N ASP A 140 11.50 18.49 6.48
CA ASP A 140 11.74 19.12 5.17
C ASP A 140 10.52 19.96 4.72
N THR A 141 9.47 19.34 4.21
CA THR A 141 8.20 20.03 3.91
C THR A 141 7.11 19.77 4.96
N ILE A 142 7.20 18.66 5.70
CA ILE A 142 6.16 18.17 6.60
C ILE A 142 6.73 17.90 7.99
N PRO A 143 5.96 18.10 9.08
CA PRO A 143 6.48 17.91 10.42
C PRO A 143 6.70 16.44 10.80
N TYR A 144 6.06 15.51 10.10
CA TYR A 144 6.19 14.06 10.27
C TYR A 144 7.07 13.42 9.17
N PHE A 145 8.07 14.16 8.70
CA PHE A 145 8.97 13.71 7.65
C PHE A 145 9.77 12.48 8.08
N ASN A 146 9.69 11.39 7.32
CA ASN A 146 10.55 10.23 7.44
C ASN A 146 11.77 10.37 6.50
N PRO A 147 12.98 10.64 7.03
CA PRO A 147 14.19 10.72 6.22
C PRO A 147 14.67 9.36 5.70
N GLU A 148 14.31 8.25 6.36
CA GLU A 148 14.76 6.90 5.97
C GLU A 148 14.26 6.51 4.57
N ARG A 149 13.17 7.13 4.12
CA ARG A 149 12.61 6.90 2.79
C ARG A 149 13.61 7.25 1.68
N GLU A 150 14.41 8.30 1.88
CA GLU A 150 15.41 8.82 0.94
C GLU A 150 16.51 7.79 0.60
N ALA A 151 16.67 6.75 1.43
CA ALA A 151 17.71 5.74 1.24
C ALA A 151 17.62 4.98 -0.10
N THR A 152 16.45 4.99 -0.76
CA THR A 152 16.18 4.21 -1.99
C THR A 152 15.21 4.89 -2.96
N LEU A 153 14.50 5.94 -2.54
CA LEU A 153 13.55 6.68 -3.35
C LEU A 153 13.38 8.08 -2.76
N ASP A 154 13.19 9.11 -3.58
CA ASP A 154 12.92 10.48 -3.11
C ASP A 154 11.90 10.48 -1.95
N ALA A 155 12.28 11.06 -0.82
CA ALA A 155 11.46 11.12 0.37
C ALA A 155 10.16 11.87 0.11
N ILE A 156 10.20 12.93 -0.71
CA ILE A 156 9.02 13.60 -1.27
C ILE A 156 9.11 13.58 -2.78
N ARG A 157 8.18 12.87 -3.42
CA ARG A 157 8.18 12.73 -4.89
C ARG A 157 7.84 14.07 -5.57
N PRO A 158 8.43 14.38 -6.74
CA PRO A 158 8.13 15.61 -7.44
C PRO A 158 6.70 15.64 -8.02
N LYS A 159 6.24 16.83 -8.39
CA LYS A 159 5.02 16.97 -9.21
C LYS A 159 5.26 16.33 -10.57
N GLY A 160 4.23 15.68 -11.12
CA GLY A 160 4.27 15.16 -12.50
C GLY A 160 4.77 13.73 -12.62
N VAL A 161 5.17 13.08 -11.52
CA VAL A 161 5.55 11.66 -11.51
C VAL A 161 4.47 10.79 -10.89
N VAL A 162 4.52 9.50 -11.19
CA VAL A 162 3.68 8.50 -10.51
C VAL A 162 4.35 7.97 -9.26
N GLU A 163 3.58 7.36 -8.39
CA GLU A 163 4.09 6.65 -7.23
C GLU A 163 3.18 5.48 -6.81
N LYS A 164 3.75 4.51 -6.10
CA LYS A 164 3.05 3.29 -5.68
C LYS A 164 3.82 2.61 -4.56
N CYS A 165 3.17 1.65 -3.87
CA CYS A 165 3.83 0.80 -2.88
C CYS A 165 5.12 0.17 -3.44
N THR A 166 6.17 0.20 -2.63
CA THR A 166 7.50 -0.38 -2.93
C THR A 166 7.83 -1.58 -2.04
N PHE A 167 6.84 -2.16 -1.35
CA PHE A 167 7.06 -3.09 -0.23
C PHE A 167 7.96 -2.54 0.89
N CYS A 168 8.09 -1.20 1.03
CA CYS A 168 9.04 -0.58 1.95
C CYS A 168 10.47 -1.12 1.73
N ASP A 169 10.90 -1.14 0.48
CA ASP A 169 12.21 -1.62 0.08
C ASP A 169 13.40 -1.00 0.84
N HIS A 170 13.25 0.24 1.33
CA HIS A 170 14.22 0.87 2.24
C HIS A 170 14.34 0.13 3.57
N ARG A 171 13.22 -0.33 4.15
CA ARG A 171 13.20 -1.13 5.39
C ARG A 171 13.77 -2.53 5.15
N ILE A 172 13.37 -3.16 4.05
CA ILE A 172 13.84 -4.51 3.69
C ILE A 172 15.36 -4.53 3.53
N LYS A 173 15.95 -3.47 2.97
CA LYS A 173 17.41 -3.32 2.83
C LYS A 173 18.14 -3.39 4.18
N GLU A 174 17.51 -2.88 5.24
CA GLU A 174 18.01 -2.90 6.62
C GLU A 174 17.58 -4.15 7.41
N GLY A 175 16.96 -5.15 6.75
CA GLY A 175 16.48 -6.37 7.40
C GLY A 175 15.20 -6.18 8.23
N LEU A 176 14.54 -5.04 8.09
CA LEU A 176 13.28 -4.71 8.79
C LEU A 176 12.06 -5.16 7.98
N LEU A 177 10.93 -5.34 8.67
CA LEU A 177 9.66 -5.65 8.01
C LEU A 177 9.03 -4.39 7.39
N PRO A 178 8.20 -4.53 6.34
CA PRO A 178 7.43 -3.41 5.84
C PRO A 178 6.57 -2.82 6.97
N TYR A 179 6.53 -1.49 7.13
CA TYR A 179 5.89 -0.88 8.30
C TYR A 179 4.38 -1.21 8.42
N CYS A 180 3.73 -1.46 7.29
CA CYS A 180 2.34 -1.89 7.23
C CYS A 180 2.10 -3.34 7.72
N VAL A 181 3.16 -4.12 7.94
CA VAL A 181 3.18 -5.42 8.62
C VAL A 181 3.31 -5.18 10.12
N GLU A 182 4.33 -4.44 10.56
CA GLU A 182 4.61 -4.15 11.98
C GLU A 182 3.46 -3.40 12.67
N SER A 183 2.79 -2.50 11.96
CA SER A 183 1.66 -1.72 12.48
C SER A 183 0.35 -2.49 12.59
N CYS A 184 0.28 -3.74 12.12
CA CYS A 184 -0.97 -4.50 12.14
C CYS A 184 -1.19 -5.11 13.53
N PRO A 185 -2.20 -4.67 14.32
CA PRO A 185 -2.37 -5.11 15.70
C PRO A 185 -2.78 -6.58 15.84
N ALA A 186 -3.17 -7.23 14.73
CA ALA A 186 -3.64 -8.62 14.71
C ALA A 186 -2.68 -9.57 13.97
N ASP A 187 -1.51 -9.09 13.55
CA ASP A 187 -0.55 -9.82 12.71
C ASP A 187 -1.24 -10.46 11.49
N ALA A 188 -2.15 -9.70 10.88
CA ALA A 188 -2.91 -10.15 9.72
C ALA A 188 -2.09 -10.05 8.43
N ARG A 189 -0.99 -9.30 8.41
CA ARG A 189 -0.09 -9.18 7.27
C ARG A 189 1.20 -9.91 7.59
N ILE A 190 1.62 -10.80 6.71
CA ILE A 190 2.84 -11.58 6.84
C ILE A 190 3.66 -11.33 5.59
N PHE A 191 4.93 -10.98 5.76
CA PHE A 191 5.84 -10.68 4.66
C PHE A 191 7.06 -11.59 4.72
N GLY A 192 7.53 -12.06 3.57
CA GLY A 192 8.65 -12.99 3.55
C GLY A 192 9.02 -13.48 2.16
N ASP A 193 10.07 -14.30 2.13
CA ASP A 193 10.59 -14.93 0.92
C ASP A 193 9.75 -16.17 0.54
N LEU A 194 9.17 -16.14 -0.65
CA LEU A 194 8.36 -17.21 -1.21
C LEU A 194 9.20 -18.43 -1.63
N ASP A 195 10.48 -18.25 -1.94
CA ASP A 195 11.36 -19.35 -2.33
C ASP A 195 11.93 -20.09 -1.11
N ASN A 196 11.83 -19.50 0.10
CA ASN A 196 12.24 -20.14 1.34
C ASN A 196 11.07 -20.97 1.93
N PRO A 197 11.14 -22.31 1.97
CA PRO A 197 10.06 -23.14 2.51
C PRO A 197 9.84 -22.96 4.02
N ASN A 198 10.84 -22.45 4.73
CA ASN A 198 10.77 -22.18 6.17
C ASN A 198 10.19 -20.80 6.49
N SER A 199 9.92 -19.95 5.49
CA SER A 199 9.29 -18.66 5.71
C SER A 199 7.83 -18.84 6.14
N GLU A 200 7.34 -17.93 6.98
CA GLU A 200 5.92 -17.97 7.41
C GLU A 200 4.95 -17.79 6.24
N VAL A 201 5.36 -17.05 5.20
CA VAL A 201 4.60 -16.96 3.94
C VAL A 201 4.43 -18.34 3.32
N SER A 202 5.52 -19.09 3.11
CA SER A 202 5.48 -20.41 2.49
C SER A 202 4.66 -21.41 3.31
N LYS A 203 4.82 -21.40 4.64
CA LYS A 203 4.04 -22.26 5.55
C LYS A 203 2.54 -21.96 5.49
N LEU A 204 2.15 -20.68 5.51
CA LEU A 204 0.74 -20.27 5.43
C LEU A 204 0.11 -20.65 4.09
N LEU A 205 0.85 -20.50 2.99
CA LEU A 205 0.38 -20.87 1.65
C LEU A 205 0.27 -22.39 1.46
N GLY A 206 1.09 -23.18 2.16
CA GLY A 206 0.94 -24.64 2.21
C GLY A 206 -0.22 -25.10 3.09
N LYS A 207 -0.57 -24.32 4.13
CA LYS A 207 -1.62 -24.65 5.11
C LYS A 207 -3.02 -24.24 4.67
N PHE A 208 -3.16 -23.08 4.04
CA PHE A 208 -4.46 -22.50 3.68
C PHE A 208 -4.57 -22.33 2.18
N LYS A 209 -5.77 -22.55 1.62
CA LYS A 209 -6.05 -22.23 0.21
C LYS A 209 -6.01 -20.71 0.00
N PRO A 210 -5.02 -20.17 -0.72
CA PRO A 210 -4.96 -18.74 -0.97
C PRO A 210 -5.83 -18.37 -2.18
N TYR A 211 -6.18 -17.09 -2.27
CA TYR A 211 -6.62 -16.49 -3.52
C TYR A 211 -5.84 -15.20 -3.80
N ARG A 212 -5.83 -14.78 -5.06
CA ARG A 212 -5.19 -13.53 -5.48
C ARG A 212 -6.21 -12.63 -6.19
N LEU A 213 -6.08 -11.33 -6.02
CA LEU A 213 -6.96 -10.38 -6.70
C LEU A 213 -6.74 -10.43 -8.21
N LYS A 214 -7.84 -10.53 -8.98
CA LYS A 214 -7.86 -10.53 -10.45
C LYS A 214 -6.86 -11.52 -11.07
N GLU A 215 -6.76 -12.71 -10.48
CA GLU A 215 -5.83 -13.76 -10.90
C GLU A 215 -6.03 -14.18 -12.37
N ASN A 216 -7.27 -14.13 -12.85
CA ASN A 216 -7.66 -14.39 -14.23
C ASN A 216 -6.98 -13.48 -15.27
N LEU A 217 -6.42 -12.32 -14.87
CA LEU A 217 -5.70 -11.41 -15.78
C LEU A 217 -4.24 -11.83 -16.02
N GLY A 218 -3.75 -12.89 -15.38
CA GLY A 218 -2.43 -13.46 -15.67
C GLY A 218 -1.23 -12.59 -15.27
N THR A 219 -1.43 -11.56 -14.44
CA THR A 219 -0.35 -10.70 -13.92
C THR A 219 0.55 -11.40 -12.92
N GLN A 220 0.11 -12.54 -12.36
CA GLN A 220 0.79 -13.30 -11.31
C GLN A 220 1.12 -12.45 -10.07
N PRO A 221 0.10 -12.01 -9.29
CA PRO A 221 0.28 -11.22 -8.07
C PRO A 221 1.10 -11.97 -7.01
N LYS A 222 1.84 -11.21 -6.19
CA LYS A 222 2.61 -11.68 -5.02
C LYS A 222 1.99 -11.30 -3.68
N VAL A 223 0.77 -10.80 -3.70
CA VAL A 223 -0.06 -10.64 -2.50
C VAL A 223 -1.13 -11.71 -2.55
N PHE A 224 -1.17 -12.52 -1.50
CA PHE A 224 -2.07 -13.65 -1.34
C PHE A 224 -3.03 -13.37 -0.18
N TYR A 225 -4.26 -13.79 -0.33
CA TYR A 225 -5.29 -13.65 0.71
C TYR A 225 -5.70 -15.03 1.19
N ILE A 226 -5.76 -15.23 2.50
CA ILE A 226 -6.16 -16.49 3.12
C ILE A 226 -7.33 -16.27 4.09
N ARG A 227 -8.08 -17.35 4.34
CA ARG A 227 -9.25 -17.37 5.24
C ARG A 227 -10.31 -16.34 4.83
N SER A 228 -11.28 -16.08 5.71
CA SER A 228 -12.44 -15.20 5.44
C SER A 228 -12.55 -14.11 6.49
N PHE A 229 -12.89 -12.89 6.06
CA PHE A 229 -13.17 -11.75 6.94
C PHE A 229 -14.46 -11.98 7.74
N ASN A 230 -15.41 -12.69 7.14
CA ASN A 230 -16.65 -13.11 7.79
C ASN A 230 -16.64 -14.64 7.93
N PRO A 231 -15.89 -15.20 8.90
CA PRO A 231 -15.79 -16.65 9.07
C PRO A 231 -17.10 -17.27 9.61
N GLY A 232 -17.97 -16.46 10.23
CA GLY A 232 -19.22 -16.92 10.81
C GLY A 232 -20.27 -17.28 9.76
N THR A 233 -20.92 -18.43 9.99
CA THR A 233 -22.23 -18.75 9.41
C THR A 233 -23.30 -18.17 10.34
N TYR A 234 -23.96 -17.10 9.92
CA TYR A 234 -25.11 -16.57 10.64
C TYR A 234 -26.35 -17.38 10.28
N ILE A 235 -27.14 -17.76 11.29
CA ILE A 235 -28.48 -18.30 11.06
C ILE A 235 -29.30 -17.19 10.41
N GLN A 236 -29.90 -17.47 9.26
CA GLN A 236 -30.75 -16.52 8.55
C GLN A 236 -31.89 -16.10 9.48
N THR A 237 -31.93 -14.83 9.84
CA THR A 237 -33.00 -14.28 10.67
C THR A 237 -34.26 -14.07 9.82
N LYS A 238 -35.45 -14.13 10.45
CA LYS A 238 -36.75 -13.95 9.78
C LYS A 238 -36.76 -12.59 9.06
N GLY A 239 -36.60 -12.59 7.74
CA GLY A 239 -36.55 -11.37 6.91
C GLY A 239 -35.60 -11.41 5.71
N GLY A 240 -34.64 -12.34 5.66
CA GLY A 240 -33.87 -12.59 4.43
C GLY A 240 -34.71 -13.44 3.48
N ASN A 241 -35.03 -12.94 2.29
CA ASN A 241 -35.72 -13.73 1.26
C ASN A 241 -34.92 -15.01 0.93
N LYS A 242 -35.65 -16.13 0.75
CA LYS A 242 -35.12 -17.35 0.13
C LYS A 242 -34.73 -17.09 -1.31
#